data_AF-A0A6P4IUE3-F1
#
_entry.id   AF-A0A6P4IUE3-F1
#
_cell.length_a   1.000
_cell.length_b   1.000
_cell.length_c   1.000
_cell.angle_alpha   90.00
_cell.angle_beta   90.00
_cell.angle_gamma   90.00
#
_symmetry.space_group_name_H-M   'P 1'
#
loop_
_entity.id
_entity.type
_entity.pdbx_description
1 polymer ?
#
loop_
_entity_poly.entity_id
_entity_poly.type
_entity_poly.pdbx_seq_one_letter_code
_entity_poly.pdbx_strand_id
1 'polypeptide(L)'
;MPSGGRLRIAARNVTFSVNADLMSLPVEEGRNMRVVSDPTPLPAGDWVRLDVIDSGSGMTREVLDHLFEPFFTTKREGAGTGLGMAMVLAFSQQVKGRVVVATGSGSGTEVSLWLPKAAALSAAQVLQPAVLPKISKSAPSQALQVLVVEDDAAIRDIVVTILSMAGHRVLEAGDGEQAFDVAAAAEGSLDLLVTDIQLPGPLDGLTLSRVLVERYPELAVVYMSGDLTADSKLPEGGVANARLLAKPFRRDGLMEVVTAALSARTGA
;
A
#
# COMPACT_ATOMS: atom_id res chain seq x y z
N MET A 1 -6.56 -21.51 3.51
CA MET A 1 -6.33 -22.97 3.46
C MET A 1 -6.17 -23.51 4.88
N PRO A 2 -7.25 -23.59 5.67
CA PRO A 2 -7.16 -23.93 7.10
C PRO A 2 -6.67 -25.36 7.36
N SER A 3 -6.84 -26.27 6.40
CA SER A 3 -6.34 -27.65 6.43
C SER A 3 -5.01 -27.85 5.68
N GLY A 4 -4.30 -26.77 5.35
CA GLY A 4 -3.15 -26.81 4.45
C GLY A 4 -3.55 -26.85 2.97
N GLY A 5 -2.55 -26.84 2.08
CA GLY A 5 -2.75 -26.82 0.63
C GLY A 5 -1.45 -26.51 -0.11
N ARG A 6 -1.55 -26.36 -1.43
CA ARG A 6 -0.42 -25.98 -2.30
C ARG A 6 -0.59 -24.54 -2.77
N LEU A 7 0.52 -23.82 -2.78
CA LEU A 7 0.65 -22.52 -3.44
C LEU A 7 1.77 -22.63 -4.48
N ARG A 8 1.50 -22.18 -5.70
CA ARG A 8 2.46 -22.17 -6.80
C ARG A 8 2.54 -20.76 -7.35
N ILE A 9 3.77 -20.27 -7.50
CA ILE A 9 4.07 -18.99 -8.15
C ILE A 9 4.91 -19.29 -9.37
N ALA A 10 4.52 -18.75 -10.52
CA ALA A 10 5.24 -18.95 -11.77
C ALA A 10 5.28 -17.65 -12.58
N ALA A 11 6.39 -17.40 -13.27
CA ALA A 11 6.53 -16.31 -14.21
C ALA A 11 6.95 -16.86 -15.58
N ARG A 12 6.38 -16.32 -16.66
CA ARG A 12 6.75 -16.67 -18.03
C ARG A 12 6.63 -15.48 -18.97
N ASN A 13 7.49 -15.46 -19.98
CA ASN A 13 7.34 -14.57 -21.12
C ASN A 13 6.36 -15.21 -22.12
N VAL A 14 5.45 -14.41 -22.64
CA VAL A 14 4.42 -14.83 -23.61
C VAL A 14 4.42 -13.84 -24.76
N THR A 15 4.46 -14.33 -25.99
CA THR A 15 4.39 -13.49 -27.19
C THR A 15 3.11 -13.81 -27.93
N PHE A 16 2.31 -12.79 -28.22
CA PHE A 16 1.11 -12.91 -29.06
C PHE A 16 1.39 -12.28 -30.43
N SER A 17 1.26 -13.07 -31.50
CA SER A 17 1.42 -12.60 -32.88
C SER A 17 0.21 -11.79 -33.38
N VAL A 18 -0.94 -11.92 -32.71
CA VAL A 18 -2.19 -11.20 -32.97
C VAL A 18 -2.82 -10.79 -31.65
N ASN A 19 -3.82 -9.92 -31.67
CA ASN A 19 -4.54 -9.56 -30.46
C ASN A 19 -5.16 -10.80 -29.81
N ALA A 20 -5.00 -10.96 -28.49
CA ALA A 20 -5.39 -12.16 -27.76
C ALA A 20 -6.50 -11.87 -26.76
N ASP A 21 -7.62 -12.59 -26.86
CA ASP A 21 -8.64 -12.55 -25.82
C ASP A 21 -8.21 -13.41 -24.62
N LEU A 22 -7.86 -12.77 -23.51
CA LEU A 22 -7.45 -13.47 -22.28
C LEU A 22 -8.56 -14.38 -21.74
N MET A 23 -9.83 -14.04 -21.98
CA MET A 23 -10.97 -14.85 -21.59
C MET A 23 -11.17 -16.06 -22.51
N SER A 24 -10.37 -16.23 -23.57
CA SER A 24 -10.37 -17.45 -24.39
C SER A 24 -9.24 -18.42 -24.03
N LEU A 25 -8.26 -17.96 -23.25
CA LEU A 25 -7.09 -18.77 -22.90
C LEU A 25 -7.46 -19.90 -21.93
N PRO A 26 -6.75 -21.03 -22.01
CA PRO A 26 -6.97 -22.15 -21.10
C PRO A 26 -6.60 -21.77 -19.67
N VAL A 27 -7.41 -22.25 -18.74
CA VAL A 27 -7.18 -22.22 -17.29
C VAL A 27 -7.04 -23.65 -16.79
N GLU A 28 -6.39 -23.84 -15.65
CA GLU A 28 -6.31 -25.15 -15.02
C GLU A 28 -7.70 -25.74 -14.71
N GLU A 29 -7.82 -27.06 -14.84
CA GLU A 29 -9.07 -27.81 -14.69
C GLU A 29 -9.80 -27.50 -13.36
N GLY A 30 -11.12 -27.40 -13.43
CA GLY A 30 -11.99 -27.10 -12.27
C GLY A 30 -12.21 -25.61 -11.99
N ARG A 31 -11.44 -24.69 -12.59
CA ARG A 31 -11.59 -23.22 -12.41
C ARG A 31 -12.56 -22.60 -13.43
N ASN A 32 -13.83 -22.97 -13.32
CA ASN A 32 -14.86 -22.66 -14.33
C ASN A 32 -15.37 -21.21 -14.31
N MET A 33 -15.04 -20.42 -13.28
CA MET A 33 -15.44 -19.02 -13.18
C MET A 33 -14.22 -18.12 -13.35
N ARG A 34 -14.38 -17.02 -14.08
CA ARG A 34 -13.28 -16.07 -14.30
C ARG A 34 -13.78 -14.65 -14.50
N VAL A 35 -12.91 -13.70 -14.17
CA VAL A 35 -13.05 -12.27 -14.42
C VAL A 35 -11.73 -11.70 -14.92
N VAL A 36 -11.80 -10.60 -15.67
CA VAL A 36 -10.66 -9.81 -16.11
C VAL A 36 -10.83 -8.38 -15.63
N SER A 37 -9.73 -7.74 -15.22
CA SER A 37 -9.72 -6.37 -14.70
C SER A 37 -10.22 -5.33 -15.69
N ASP A 38 -9.88 -5.50 -16.98
CA ASP A 38 -10.19 -4.56 -18.04
C ASP A 38 -10.55 -5.34 -19.32
N PRO A 39 -11.28 -4.73 -20.27
CA PRO A 39 -11.67 -5.39 -21.50
C PRO A 39 -10.48 -5.99 -22.26
N THR A 40 -10.73 -7.18 -22.80
CA THR A 40 -9.88 -7.87 -23.78
C THR A 40 -10.31 -7.46 -25.21
N PRO A 41 -9.47 -7.63 -26.25
CA PRO A 41 -8.22 -8.37 -26.29
C PRO A 41 -6.99 -7.59 -25.79
N LEU A 42 -5.98 -8.33 -25.35
CA LEU A 42 -4.62 -7.80 -25.26
C LEU A 42 -4.06 -7.54 -26.65
N PRO A 43 -3.36 -6.41 -26.88
CA PRO A 43 -2.64 -6.17 -28.11
C PRO A 43 -1.58 -7.26 -28.39
N ALA A 44 -1.37 -7.54 -29.68
CA ALA A 44 -0.22 -8.31 -30.13
C ALA A 44 1.09 -7.72 -29.57
N GLY A 45 2.05 -8.58 -29.22
CA GLY A 45 3.33 -8.16 -28.66
C GLY A 45 3.85 -9.11 -27.58
N ASP A 46 4.90 -8.65 -26.90
CA ASP A 46 5.56 -9.37 -25.83
C ASP A 46 5.01 -8.99 -24.45
N TRP A 47 4.66 -10.00 -23.67
CA TRP A 47 4.07 -9.89 -22.35
C TRP A 47 4.83 -10.75 -21.35
N VAL A 48 4.77 -10.37 -20.08
CA VAL A 48 5.16 -11.18 -18.93
C VAL A 48 3.89 -11.59 -18.21
N ARG A 49 3.70 -12.90 -17.99
CA ARG A 49 2.63 -13.44 -17.16
C ARG A 49 3.19 -13.92 -15.84
N LEU A 50 2.64 -13.42 -14.74
CA LEU A 50 2.90 -13.84 -13.37
C LEU A 50 1.65 -14.52 -12.82
N ASP A 51 1.76 -15.78 -12.42
CA ASP A 51 0.66 -16.56 -11.86
C ASP A 51 0.90 -16.83 -10.38
N VAL A 52 -0.15 -16.64 -9.58
CA VAL A 52 -0.26 -17.11 -8.20
C VAL A 52 -1.44 -18.06 -8.12
N ILE A 53 -1.17 -19.32 -7.81
CA ILE A 53 -2.15 -20.41 -7.89
C ILE A 53 -2.21 -21.15 -6.57
N ASP A 54 -3.38 -21.20 -5.97
CA ASP A 54 -3.63 -21.96 -4.75
C ASP A 54 -4.56 -23.18 -5.01
N SER A 55 -4.53 -24.12 -4.08
CA SER A 55 -5.43 -25.29 -4.05
C SER A 55 -6.46 -25.20 -2.92
N GLY A 56 -6.88 -23.99 -2.57
CA GLY A 56 -7.87 -23.73 -1.53
C GLY A 56 -9.30 -23.99 -1.99
N SER A 57 -10.27 -23.39 -1.29
CA SER A 57 -11.70 -23.57 -1.55
C SER A 57 -12.20 -22.90 -2.83
N GLY A 58 -11.40 -22.01 -3.43
CA GLY A 58 -11.86 -21.09 -4.47
C GLY A 58 -12.81 -20.02 -3.90
N MET A 59 -13.47 -19.32 -4.81
CA MET A 59 -14.42 -18.24 -4.52
C MET A 59 -15.80 -18.54 -5.12
N THR A 60 -16.85 -17.93 -4.56
CA THR A 60 -18.19 -17.93 -5.17
C THR A 60 -18.26 -16.89 -6.29
N ARG A 61 -19.33 -16.93 -7.10
CA ARG A 61 -19.57 -15.92 -8.13
C ARG A 61 -19.72 -14.51 -7.53
N GLU A 62 -20.48 -14.38 -6.46
CA GLU A 62 -20.67 -13.12 -5.73
C GLU A 62 -19.32 -12.51 -5.30
N VAL A 63 -18.44 -13.32 -4.70
CA VAL A 63 -17.10 -12.87 -4.28
C VAL A 63 -16.25 -12.47 -5.49
N LEU A 64 -16.39 -13.18 -6.61
CA LEU A 64 -15.64 -12.90 -7.83
C LEU A 64 -16.10 -11.59 -8.49
N ASP A 65 -17.39 -11.29 -8.45
CA ASP A 65 -17.99 -10.10 -9.05
C ASP A 65 -17.61 -8.81 -8.28
N HIS A 66 -17.46 -8.91 -6.95
CA HIS A 66 -17.01 -7.81 -6.09
C HIS A 66 -15.48 -7.82 -5.81
N LEU A 67 -14.73 -8.74 -6.42
CA LEU A 67 -13.33 -9.04 -6.05
C LEU A 67 -12.40 -7.83 -6.07
N PHE A 68 -12.61 -6.92 -7.03
CA PHE A 68 -11.78 -5.75 -7.22
C PHE A 68 -12.30 -4.50 -6.51
N GLU A 69 -13.46 -4.60 -5.85
CA GLU A 69 -14.02 -3.48 -5.11
C GLU A 69 -13.17 -3.17 -3.88
N PRO A 70 -12.83 -1.88 -3.64
CA PRO A 70 -12.17 -1.49 -2.41
C PRO A 70 -12.96 -1.95 -1.17
N PHE A 71 -12.25 -2.41 -0.15
CA PHE A 71 -12.79 -2.84 1.15
C PHE A 71 -13.67 -4.11 1.14
N PHE A 72 -13.97 -4.69 -0.02
CA PHE A 72 -14.69 -5.95 -0.08
C PHE A 72 -13.82 -7.10 0.47
N THR A 73 -14.33 -7.84 1.46
CA THR A 73 -13.62 -8.95 2.10
C THR A 73 -14.58 -10.03 2.58
N THR A 74 -14.20 -11.28 2.40
CA THR A 74 -14.92 -12.45 2.95
C THR A 74 -14.35 -12.91 4.29
N LYS A 75 -13.34 -12.21 4.80
CA LYS A 75 -12.73 -12.53 6.09
C LYS A 75 -13.59 -11.96 7.22
N ARG A 76 -13.41 -12.48 8.43
CA ARG A 76 -14.05 -11.91 9.63
C ARG A 76 -13.60 -10.45 9.80
N GLU A 77 -14.43 -9.63 10.44
CA GLU A 77 -14.07 -8.26 10.82
C GLU A 77 -12.69 -8.23 11.51
N GLY A 78 -11.85 -7.28 11.10
CA GLY A 78 -10.47 -7.13 11.57
C GLY A 78 -9.44 -8.13 11.02
N ALA A 79 -9.83 -9.15 10.23
CA ALA A 79 -8.90 -10.16 9.70
C ALA A 79 -8.35 -9.85 8.28
N GLY A 80 -8.70 -8.70 7.72
CA GLY A 80 -8.11 -8.16 6.49
C GLY A 80 -8.92 -7.03 5.88
N THR A 81 -8.22 -6.05 5.33
CA THR A 81 -8.74 -4.75 4.85
C THR A 81 -9.58 -4.81 3.56
N GLY A 82 -9.63 -5.96 2.88
CA GLY A 82 -10.26 -6.09 1.55
C GLY A 82 -9.54 -5.38 0.40
N LEU A 83 -8.44 -4.66 0.66
CA LEU A 83 -7.80 -3.83 -0.36
C LEU A 83 -6.81 -4.55 -1.29
N GLY A 84 -6.39 -5.77 -0.95
CA GLY A 84 -5.31 -6.45 -1.69
C GLY A 84 -5.56 -6.55 -3.19
N MET A 85 -6.77 -6.94 -3.59
CA MET A 85 -7.12 -7.06 -5.02
C MET A 85 -7.39 -5.71 -5.68
N ALA A 86 -7.91 -4.72 -4.95
CA ALA A 86 -8.03 -3.34 -5.44
C ALA A 86 -6.65 -2.73 -5.74
N MET A 87 -5.63 -2.99 -4.91
CA MET A 87 -4.26 -2.56 -5.17
C MET A 87 -3.67 -3.24 -6.41
N VAL A 88 -3.93 -4.54 -6.60
CA VAL A 88 -3.49 -5.29 -7.78
C VAL A 88 -4.14 -4.74 -9.05
N LEU A 89 -5.44 -4.41 -9.00
CA LEU A 89 -6.15 -3.72 -10.09
C LEU A 89 -5.49 -2.38 -10.42
N ALA A 90 -5.32 -1.51 -9.42
CA ALA A 90 -4.73 -0.19 -9.61
C ALA A 90 -3.31 -0.25 -10.18
N PHE A 91 -2.48 -1.17 -9.66
CA PHE A 91 -1.13 -1.41 -10.20
C PHE A 91 -1.18 -1.85 -11.66
N SER A 92 -2.03 -2.83 -11.99
CA SER A 92 -2.19 -3.34 -13.35
C SER A 92 -2.57 -2.22 -14.33
N GLN A 93 -3.52 -1.36 -13.96
CA GLN A 93 -3.93 -0.24 -14.81
C GLN A 93 -2.81 0.78 -15.04
N GLN A 94 -2.05 1.13 -14.00
CA GLN A 94 -0.92 2.07 -14.09
C GLN A 94 0.15 1.62 -15.08
N VAL A 95 0.43 0.31 -15.11
CA VAL A 95 1.44 -0.27 -16.01
C VAL A 95 0.86 -0.78 -17.33
N LYS A 96 -0.40 -0.43 -17.64
CA LYS A 96 -1.14 -0.90 -18.81
C LYS A 96 -1.19 -2.44 -18.94
N GLY A 97 -1.17 -3.12 -17.80
CA GLY A 97 -1.32 -4.57 -17.68
C GLY A 97 -2.77 -5.04 -17.60
N ARG A 98 -2.97 -6.34 -17.37
CA ARG A 98 -4.27 -6.96 -17.07
C ARG A 98 -4.16 -7.94 -15.91
N VAL A 99 -5.23 -8.07 -15.14
CA VAL A 99 -5.38 -9.14 -14.14
C VAL A 99 -6.48 -10.06 -14.62
N VAL A 100 -6.21 -11.36 -14.62
CA VAL A 100 -7.22 -12.41 -14.82
C VAL A 100 -7.29 -13.22 -13.55
N VAL A 101 -8.50 -13.43 -13.04
CA VAL A 101 -8.73 -14.32 -11.91
C VAL A 101 -9.61 -15.45 -12.37
N ALA A 102 -9.13 -16.68 -12.23
CA ALA A 102 -9.88 -17.90 -12.50
C ALA A 102 -10.03 -18.68 -11.19
N THR A 103 -11.23 -19.16 -10.89
CA THR A 103 -11.53 -19.83 -9.62
C THR A 103 -12.60 -20.89 -9.81
N GLY A 104 -12.62 -21.86 -8.90
CA GLY A 104 -13.61 -22.92 -8.87
C GLY A 104 -13.78 -23.48 -7.47
N SER A 105 -15.02 -23.83 -7.14
CA SER A 105 -15.35 -24.42 -5.84
C SER A 105 -14.52 -25.69 -5.61
N GLY A 106 -13.73 -25.70 -4.52
CA GLY A 106 -12.82 -26.80 -4.18
C GLY A 106 -11.59 -26.96 -5.08
N SER A 107 -11.42 -26.11 -6.10
CA SER A 107 -10.30 -26.17 -7.06
C SER A 107 -9.26 -25.05 -6.85
N GLY A 108 -9.50 -24.18 -5.86
CA GLY A 108 -8.64 -23.03 -5.56
C GLY A 108 -8.79 -21.88 -6.55
N THR A 109 -7.84 -20.96 -6.50
CA THR A 109 -7.84 -19.74 -7.34
C THR A 109 -6.51 -19.61 -8.08
N GLU A 110 -6.57 -19.11 -9.30
CA GLU A 110 -5.45 -18.66 -10.12
C GLU A 110 -5.61 -17.16 -10.35
N VAL A 111 -4.61 -16.39 -9.95
CA VAL A 111 -4.49 -14.95 -10.24
C VAL A 111 -3.33 -14.77 -11.20
N SER A 112 -3.63 -14.29 -12.41
CA SER A 112 -2.67 -14.08 -13.49
C SER A 112 -2.53 -12.58 -13.79
N LEU A 113 -1.36 -12.02 -13.51
CA LEU A 113 -0.99 -10.66 -13.87
C LEU A 113 -0.24 -10.66 -15.21
N TRP A 114 -0.75 -9.92 -16.18
CA TRP A 114 -0.18 -9.73 -17.51
C TRP A 114 0.42 -8.33 -17.60
N LEU A 115 1.73 -8.26 -17.82
CA LEU A 115 2.48 -7.01 -17.88
C LEU A 115 3.11 -6.85 -19.26
N PRO A 116 3.12 -5.64 -19.86
CA PRO A 116 3.90 -5.42 -21.06
C PRO A 116 5.37 -5.70 -20.75
N LYS A 117 6.05 -6.46 -21.62
CA LYS A 117 7.48 -6.71 -21.46
C LYS A 117 8.21 -5.38 -21.62
N ALA A 118 9.11 -5.08 -20.69
CA ALA A 118 9.95 -3.89 -20.80
C ALA A 118 10.76 -3.95 -22.11
N ALA A 119 10.77 -2.85 -22.86
CA ALA A 119 11.77 -2.69 -23.90
C ALA A 119 13.15 -2.87 -23.25
N ALA A 120 14.02 -3.67 -23.88
CA ALA A 120 15.38 -3.80 -23.40
C ALA A 120 16.02 -2.40 -23.45
N LEU A 121 16.07 -1.72 -22.30
CA LEU A 121 16.93 -0.58 -22.14
C LEU A 121 18.33 -1.10 -22.49
N SER A 122 18.97 -0.49 -23.49
CA SER A 122 20.37 -0.81 -23.75
C SER A 122 21.11 -0.67 -22.42
N ALA A 123 22.03 -1.59 -22.11
CA ALA A 123 22.81 -1.53 -20.88
C ALA A 123 23.57 -0.18 -20.71
N ALA A 124 23.64 0.65 -21.77
CA ALA A 124 24.20 2.00 -21.77
C ALA A 124 23.22 3.13 -21.38
N GLN A 125 21.92 2.86 -21.32
CA GLN A 125 20.87 3.78 -20.86
C GLN A 125 20.15 3.30 -19.59
N VAL A 126 20.58 2.18 -19.02
CA VAL A 126 20.50 2.03 -17.57
C VAL A 126 21.34 3.17 -17.04
N LEU A 127 20.68 4.28 -16.69
CA LEU A 127 21.24 5.35 -15.88
C LEU A 127 22.13 4.65 -14.86
N GLN A 128 23.45 4.83 -15.05
CA GLN A 128 24.51 4.60 -14.08
C GLN A 128 23.86 4.37 -12.73
N PRO A 129 23.78 3.12 -12.20
CA PRO A 129 22.82 2.75 -11.16
C PRO A 129 22.91 3.84 -10.12
N ALA A 130 21.93 4.75 -10.11
CA ALA A 130 22.13 6.12 -9.61
C ALA A 130 22.68 5.92 -8.24
N VAL A 131 24.01 6.14 -8.06
CA VAL A 131 24.84 5.49 -7.04
C VAL A 131 23.91 5.32 -5.90
N LEU A 132 23.36 4.10 -5.71
CA LEU A 132 22.42 3.86 -4.62
C LEU A 132 23.19 4.49 -3.49
N PRO A 133 22.73 5.60 -2.86
CA PRO A 133 23.46 6.09 -1.72
C PRO A 133 23.56 4.81 -0.92
N LYS A 134 24.81 4.32 -0.74
CA LYS A 134 25.04 3.08 -0.03
C LYS A 134 24.06 3.23 1.10
N ILE A 135 23.12 2.29 1.23
CA ILE A 135 22.30 2.26 2.42
C ILE A 135 23.37 2.06 3.47
N SER A 136 23.90 3.17 3.98
CA SER A 136 24.51 3.25 5.26
C SER A 136 23.46 2.52 6.06
N LYS A 137 23.90 1.50 6.75
CA LYS A 137 23.15 0.94 7.85
C LYS A 137 22.96 2.03 8.93
N SER A 138 22.51 3.21 8.57
CA SER A 138 21.63 4.04 9.36
C SER A 138 20.20 3.57 9.03
N ALA A 139 19.91 2.30 9.32
CA ALA A 139 18.71 2.13 10.13
C ALA A 139 18.88 3.12 11.29
N PRO A 140 17.89 3.95 11.65
CA PRO A 140 17.97 4.58 12.96
C PRO A 140 18.31 3.45 13.93
N SER A 141 19.40 3.59 14.67
CA SER A 141 19.99 2.53 15.49
C SER A 141 19.07 2.07 16.62
N GLN A 142 17.83 2.56 16.66
CA GLN A 142 16.74 2.20 17.53
C GLN A 142 15.41 2.20 16.75
N ALA A 143 14.53 1.26 17.09
CA ALA A 143 13.14 1.29 16.66
C ALA A 143 12.47 2.56 17.22
N LEU A 144 12.01 3.44 16.32
CA LEU A 144 11.28 4.66 16.67
C LEU A 144 9.86 4.34 17.17
N GLN A 145 9.35 5.16 18.09
CA GLN A 145 7.95 5.10 18.50
C GLN A 145 7.12 6.10 17.67
N VAL A 146 6.19 5.57 16.87
CA VAL A 146 5.39 6.35 15.91
C VAL A 146 3.92 6.30 16.30
N LEU A 147 3.24 7.45 16.32
CA LEU A 147 1.79 7.53 16.48
C LEU A 147 1.14 7.81 15.13
N VAL A 148 0.22 6.93 14.71
CA VAL A 148 -0.59 7.09 13.50
C VAL A 148 -2.01 7.45 13.90
N VAL A 149 -2.53 8.56 13.37
CA VAL A 149 -3.87 9.07 13.66
C VAL A 149 -4.63 9.30 12.37
N GLU A 150 -5.72 8.57 12.18
CA GLU A 150 -6.46 8.52 10.92
C GLU A 150 -7.84 7.95 11.23
N ASP A 151 -8.92 8.62 10.83
CA ASP A 151 -10.29 8.18 11.10
C ASP A 151 -10.74 7.05 10.18
N ASP A 152 -10.26 7.05 8.92
CA ASP A 152 -10.42 5.90 8.03
C ASP A 152 -9.52 4.74 8.50
N ALA A 153 -10.14 3.75 9.14
CA ALA A 153 -9.46 2.55 9.63
C ALA A 153 -8.60 1.85 8.57
N ALA A 154 -9.00 1.89 7.30
CA ALA A 154 -8.28 1.20 6.25
C ALA A 154 -7.04 1.97 5.79
N ILE A 155 -7.08 3.31 5.77
CA ILE A 155 -5.89 4.14 5.56
C ILE A 155 -4.93 3.98 6.75
N ARG A 156 -5.47 3.97 7.97
CA ARG A 156 -4.70 3.76 9.21
C ARG A 156 -3.91 2.46 9.16
N ASP A 157 -4.59 1.35 8.84
CA ASP A 157 -3.98 0.01 8.73
C ASP A 157 -2.84 -0.03 7.71
N ILE A 158 -2.98 0.66 6.57
CA ILE A 158 -1.93 0.73 5.54
C ILE A 158 -0.68 1.41 6.10
N VAL A 159 -0.85 2.57 6.73
CA VAL A 159 0.26 3.37 7.29
C VAL A 159 0.95 2.59 8.41
N VAL A 160 0.17 2.00 9.32
CA VAL A 160 0.66 1.17 10.42
C VAL A 160 1.45 -0.02 9.89
N THR A 161 0.94 -0.71 8.87
CA THR A 161 1.62 -1.87 8.26
C THR A 161 2.96 -1.46 7.64
N ILE A 162 2.99 -0.40 6.84
CA ILE A 162 4.21 0.07 6.17
C ILE A 162 5.29 0.42 7.20
N LEU A 163 4.93 1.18 8.24
CA LEU A 163 5.86 1.64 9.27
C LEU A 163 6.34 0.51 10.18
N SER A 164 5.45 -0.44 10.51
CA SER A 164 5.82 -1.65 11.27
C SER A 164 6.79 -2.53 10.49
N MET A 165 6.56 -2.70 9.17
CA MET A 165 7.49 -3.41 8.29
C MET A 165 8.84 -2.70 8.13
N ALA A 166 8.91 -1.39 8.36
CA ALA A 166 10.14 -0.63 8.41
C ALA A 166 10.89 -0.76 9.76
N GLY A 167 10.33 -1.49 10.74
CA GLY A 167 10.95 -1.78 12.02
C GLY A 167 10.63 -0.78 13.14
N HIS A 168 9.60 0.06 12.95
CA HIS A 168 9.14 1.01 13.97
C HIS A 168 8.09 0.39 14.91
N ARG A 169 8.02 0.90 16.15
CA ARG A 169 6.94 0.59 17.08
C ARG A 169 5.79 1.56 16.83
N VAL A 170 4.69 1.06 16.28
CA VAL A 170 3.56 1.91 15.89
C VAL A 170 2.45 1.84 16.95
N LEU A 171 2.00 3.02 17.38
CA LEU A 171 0.78 3.26 18.14
C LEU A 171 -0.27 3.80 17.17
N GLU A 172 -1.53 3.46 17.36
CA GLU A 172 -2.62 3.83 16.46
C GLU A 172 -3.79 4.47 17.21
N ALA A 173 -4.46 5.42 16.55
CA ALA A 173 -5.68 6.04 17.03
C ALA A 173 -6.59 6.41 15.84
N GLY A 174 -7.90 6.30 16.04
CA GLY A 174 -8.93 6.66 15.06
C GLY A 174 -9.35 8.13 15.12
N ASP A 175 -9.03 8.84 16.19
CA ASP A 175 -9.39 10.24 16.34
C ASP A 175 -8.39 10.96 17.25
N GLY A 176 -8.51 12.29 17.34
CA GLY A 176 -7.57 13.12 18.10
C GLY A 176 -7.65 12.90 19.62
N GLU A 177 -8.80 12.53 20.17
CA GLU A 177 -8.96 12.28 21.61
C GLU A 177 -8.26 10.96 22.00
N GLN A 178 -8.55 9.90 21.25
CA GLN A 178 -7.87 8.62 21.40
C GLN A 178 -6.35 8.77 21.20
N ALA A 179 -5.93 9.58 20.23
CA ALA A 179 -4.51 9.84 19.99
C ALA A 179 -3.84 10.50 21.20
N PHE A 180 -4.51 11.46 21.83
CA PHE A 180 -4.02 12.12 23.04
C PHE A 180 -3.88 11.12 24.20
N ASP A 181 -4.89 10.28 24.43
CA ASP A 181 -4.87 9.26 25.49
C ASP A 181 -3.76 8.22 25.25
N VAL A 182 -3.62 7.74 24.01
CA VAL A 182 -2.57 6.79 23.61
C VAL A 182 -1.18 7.42 23.78
N ALA A 183 -1.00 8.67 23.36
CA ALA A 183 0.25 9.40 23.56
C ALA A 183 0.56 9.67 25.04
N ALA A 184 -0.48 9.81 25.87
CA ALA A 184 -0.33 10.03 27.31
C ALA A 184 0.04 8.75 28.07
N ALA A 185 -0.51 7.61 27.65
CA ALA A 185 -0.25 6.29 28.22
C ALA A 185 1.04 5.65 27.72
N ALA A 186 1.61 6.13 26.61
CA ALA A 186 2.85 5.62 26.06
C ALA A 186 4.04 5.88 27.01
N GLU A 187 4.76 4.82 27.34
CA GLU A 187 6.06 4.92 28.02
C GLU A 187 7.15 5.28 27.01
N GLY A 188 7.93 6.33 27.32
CA GLY A 188 9.09 6.75 26.53
C GLY A 188 8.86 8.05 25.74
N SER A 189 9.69 8.26 24.72
CA SER A 189 9.59 9.40 23.80
C SER A 189 8.76 9.05 22.57
N LEU A 190 7.91 9.97 22.13
CA LEU A 190 7.25 9.89 20.83
C LEU A 190 8.15 10.55 19.76
N ASP A 191 8.52 9.78 18.74
CA ASP A 191 9.50 10.20 17.73
C ASP A 191 8.87 10.84 16.49
N LEU A 192 7.67 10.36 16.14
CA LEU A 192 6.98 10.73 14.92
C LEU A 192 5.46 10.65 15.12
N LEU A 193 4.77 11.69 14.68
CA LEU A 193 3.34 11.72 14.49
C LEU A 193 3.04 11.70 12.99
N VAL A 194 2.21 10.75 12.56
CA VAL A 194 1.63 10.72 11.21
C VAL A 194 0.12 10.86 11.37
N THR A 195 -0.45 11.99 10.97
CA THR A 195 -1.87 12.30 11.23
C THR A 195 -2.59 12.80 9.98
N ASP A 196 -3.85 12.42 9.79
CA ASP A 196 -4.73 13.21 8.93
C ASP A 196 -4.88 14.62 9.51
N ILE A 197 -4.99 15.62 8.64
CA ILE A 197 -5.35 16.99 8.99
C ILE A 197 -6.82 17.05 9.42
N GLN A 198 -7.71 16.42 8.66
CA GLN A 198 -9.17 16.57 8.79
C GLN A 198 -9.78 15.46 9.68
N LEU A 199 -9.27 15.32 10.91
CA LEU A 199 -9.86 14.38 11.86
C LEU A 199 -11.23 14.89 12.36
N PRO A 200 -12.23 14.01 12.52
CA PRO A 200 -13.49 14.35 13.15
C PRO A 200 -13.32 14.59 14.66
N GLY A 201 -14.20 15.41 15.22
CA GLY A 201 -14.24 15.67 16.67
C GLY A 201 -13.58 16.99 17.09
N PRO A 202 -13.33 17.18 18.40
CA PRO A 202 -12.84 18.44 18.95
C PRO A 202 -11.34 18.68 18.73
N LEU A 203 -10.58 17.63 18.40
CA LEU A 203 -9.14 17.67 18.17
C LEU A 203 -8.83 17.24 16.74
N ASP A 204 -8.69 18.21 15.85
CA ASP A 204 -8.20 17.98 14.49
C ASP A 204 -6.69 17.70 14.48
N GLY A 205 -6.15 17.24 13.34
CA GLY A 205 -4.74 16.85 13.23
C GLY A 205 -3.76 18.00 13.49
N LEU A 206 -4.14 19.22 13.13
CA LEU A 206 -3.32 20.42 13.36
C LEU A 206 -3.26 20.75 14.85
N THR A 207 -4.41 20.77 15.52
CA THR A 207 -4.53 21.05 16.95
C THR A 207 -3.85 19.97 17.78
N LEU A 208 -4.08 18.69 17.47
CA LEU A 208 -3.41 17.56 18.10
C LEU A 208 -1.90 17.68 18.01
N SER A 209 -1.36 17.94 16.82
CA SER A 209 0.09 18.01 16.60
C SER A 209 0.76 19.11 17.43
N ARG A 210 0.11 20.27 17.59
CA ARG A 210 0.62 21.38 18.43
C ARG A 210 0.73 20.97 19.88
N VAL A 211 -0.36 20.39 20.42
CA VAL A 211 -0.42 19.92 21.81
C VAL A 211 0.64 18.84 22.06
N LEU A 212 0.84 17.93 21.10
CA LEU A 212 1.85 16.88 21.23
C LEU A 212 3.27 17.41 21.09
N VAL A 213 3.55 18.42 20.26
CA VAL A 213 4.87 19.05 20.16
C VAL A 213 5.25 19.81 21.43
N GLU A 214 4.30 20.42 22.14
CA GLU A 214 4.56 21.03 23.45
C GLU A 214 5.03 19.99 24.48
N ARG A 215 4.50 18.76 24.42
CA ARG A 215 4.88 17.65 25.30
C ARG A 215 6.14 16.92 24.83
N TYR A 216 6.34 16.82 23.52
CA TYR A 216 7.44 16.13 22.87
C TYR A 216 8.14 17.10 21.91
N PRO A 217 9.07 17.94 22.39
CA PRO A 217 9.71 18.98 21.57
C PRO A 217 10.47 18.45 20.34
N GLU A 218 10.93 17.21 20.42
CA GLU A 218 11.65 16.50 19.34
C GLU A 218 10.72 15.77 18.37
N LEU A 219 9.39 15.89 18.52
CA LEU A 219 8.42 15.16 17.70
C LEU A 219 8.45 15.62 16.24
N ALA A 220 8.81 14.72 15.33
CA ALA A 220 8.58 14.95 13.90
C ALA A 220 7.08 14.81 13.59
N VAL A 221 6.57 15.63 12.67
CA VAL A 221 5.16 15.62 12.28
C VAL A 221 5.03 15.45 10.76
N VAL A 222 4.18 14.51 10.35
CA VAL A 222 3.76 14.30 8.96
C VAL A 222 2.24 14.43 8.91
N TYR A 223 1.75 15.38 8.12
CA TYR A 223 0.33 15.52 7.84
C TYR A 223 -0.04 14.78 6.57
N MET A 224 -1.10 14.00 6.62
CA MET A 224 -1.72 13.36 5.46
C MET A 224 -2.94 14.15 5.04
N SER A 225 -3.16 14.35 3.74
CA SER A 225 -4.40 14.96 3.26
C SER A 225 -4.66 14.64 1.78
N GLY A 226 -5.94 14.45 1.43
CA GLY A 226 -6.40 14.24 0.06
C GLY A 226 -6.49 15.51 -0.78
N ASP A 227 -6.47 16.69 -0.16
CA ASP A 227 -6.63 17.98 -0.84
C ASP A 227 -5.28 18.63 -1.22
N LEU A 228 -4.17 17.89 -1.06
CA LEU A 228 -2.83 18.37 -1.32
C LEU A 228 -2.42 18.20 -2.79
N THR A 229 -1.73 19.19 -3.32
CA THR A 229 -1.05 19.17 -4.62
C THR A 229 0.46 19.33 -4.41
N ALA A 230 1.27 19.13 -5.46
CA ALA A 230 2.73 19.20 -5.37
C ALA A 230 3.27 20.56 -4.85
N ASP A 231 2.49 21.63 -4.96
CA ASP A 231 2.84 22.98 -4.53
C ASP A 231 2.16 23.41 -3.21
N SER A 232 1.45 22.49 -2.54
CA SER A 232 0.74 22.81 -1.32
C SER A 232 1.69 23.25 -0.21
N LYS A 233 1.45 24.44 0.34
CA LYS A 233 2.13 24.94 1.53
C LYS A 233 1.58 24.25 2.77
N LEU A 234 2.36 24.28 3.86
CA LEU A 234 1.87 23.89 5.17
C LEU A 234 0.58 24.66 5.49
N PRO A 235 -0.48 23.96 5.96
CA PRO A 235 -1.73 24.61 6.35
C PRO A 235 -1.48 25.69 7.39
N GLU A 236 -2.25 26.77 7.35
CA GLU A 236 -2.25 27.75 8.42
C GLU A 236 -2.56 27.05 9.74
N GLY A 237 -1.60 27.15 10.65
CA GLY A 237 -1.69 26.51 11.95
C GLY A 237 -1.13 25.10 12.06
N GLY A 238 -0.48 24.58 11.03
CA GLY A 238 0.42 23.44 11.19
C GLY A 238 1.68 23.77 12.00
N VAL A 239 2.37 22.73 12.45
CA VAL A 239 3.70 22.85 13.06
C VAL A 239 4.72 23.23 11.98
N ALA A 240 5.60 24.20 12.26
CA ALA A 240 6.47 24.83 11.27
C ALA A 240 7.39 23.86 10.50
N ASN A 241 7.86 22.79 11.17
CA ASN A 241 8.76 21.80 10.58
C ASN A 241 8.04 20.53 10.11
N ALA A 242 6.70 20.53 10.06
CA ALA A 242 5.96 19.38 9.58
C ALA A 242 6.22 19.12 8.09
N ARG A 243 6.00 17.88 7.68
CA ARG A 243 5.99 17.47 6.27
C ARG A 243 4.57 17.12 5.84
N LEU A 244 4.34 17.18 4.54
CA LEU A 244 3.05 16.89 3.92
C LEU A 244 3.15 15.60 3.11
N LEU A 245 2.13 14.76 3.21
CA LEU A 245 1.95 13.55 2.43
C LEU A 245 0.57 13.60 1.75
N ALA A 246 0.54 13.73 0.44
CA ALA A 246 -0.70 13.72 -0.33
C ALA A 246 -1.29 12.31 -0.38
N LYS A 247 -2.59 12.19 -0.10
CA LYS A 247 -3.37 10.98 -0.35
C LYS A 247 -3.91 11.00 -1.79
N PRO A 248 -3.90 9.88 -2.54
CA PRO A 248 -3.33 8.57 -2.17
C PRO A 248 -1.80 8.55 -2.32
N PHE A 249 -1.13 7.80 -1.45
CA PHE A 249 0.33 7.64 -1.46
C PHE A 249 0.76 6.20 -1.69
N ARG A 250 2.01 6.02 -2.15
CA ARG A 250 2.70 4.73 -2.22
C ARG A 250 3.61 4.57 -1.01
N ARG A 251 4.02 3.32 -0.72
CA ARG A 251 5.01 3.00 0.31
C ARG A 251 6.25 3.89 0.23
N ASP A 252 6.85 4.02 -0.96
CA ASP A 252 8.09 4.76 -1.13
C ASP A 252 7.89 6.25 -0.82
N GLY A 253 6.74 6.83 -1.20
CA GLY A 253 6.40 8.22 -0.87
C GLY A 253 6.22 8.46 0.63
N LEU A 254 5.54 7.54 1.34
CA LEU A 254 5.46 7.60 2.80
C LEU A 254 6.84 7.52 3.45
N MET A 255 7.69 6.58 3.02
CA MET A 255 9.03 6.41 3.59
C MET A 255 9.96 7.58 3.30
N GLU A 256 9.88 8.18 2.12
CA GLU A 256 10.63 9.38 1.74
C GLU A 256 10.26 10.55 2.64
N VAL A 257 8.97 10.82 2.81
CA VAL A 257 8.46 11.92 3.66
C VAL A 257 8.83 11.69 5.12
N VAL A 258 8.70 10.46 5.63
CA VAL A 258 9.08 10.10 7.00
C VAL A 258 10.59 10.28 7.23
N THR A 259 11.42 9.82 6.29
CA THR A 259 12.88 9.99 6.38
C THR A 259 13.26 11.47 6.37
N ALA A 260 12.60 12.27 5.53
CA ALA A 260 12.81 13.71 5.46
C ALA A 260 12.36 14.45 6.73
N ALA A 261 11.25 14.02 7.35
CA ALA A 261 10.76 14.57 8.61
C ALA A 261 11.72 14.28 9.77
N LEU A 262 12.23 13.04 9.84
CA LEU A 262 13.16 12.63 10.89
C LEU A 262 14.55 13.24 10.72
N SER A 263 15.04 13.39 9.48
CA SER A 263 16.35 14.01 9.21
C SER A 263 16.39 15.49 9.61
N ALA A 264 15.25 16.18 9.59
CA ALA A 264 15.14 17.56 10.06
C ALA A 264 15.29 17.69 11.59
N ARG A 265 15.09 16.61 12.37
CA ARG A 265 15.34 16.58 13.82
C ARG A 265 16.83 16.61 14.14
N THR A 266 17.64 15.92 13.36
CA THR A 266 19.07 15.72 13.64
C THR A 266 19.97 16.88 13.18
N GLY A 267 19.39 17.88 12.51
CA GLY A 267 20.10 19.03 11.94
C GLY A 267 19.92 20.36 12.68
N ALA A 268 19.26 20.35 13.84
CA ALA A 268 19.13 21.49 14.76
C ALA A 268 20.09 21.32 15.95
#